data_AF-A0A6J8ADC3-F1
#
_entry.id   AF-A0A6J8ADC3-F1
#
_cell.length_a   1.000
_cell.length_b   1.000
_cell.length_c   1.000
_cell.angle_alpha   90.00
_cell.angle_beta   90.00
_cell.angle_gamma   90.00
#
_symmetry.space_group_name_H-M   'P 1'
#
loop_
_entity.id
_entity.type
_entity.pdbx_description
1 polymer ?
#
loop_
_entity_poly.entity_id
_entity_poly.type
_entity_poly.pdbx_seq_one_letter_code
_entity_poly.pdbx_strand_id
1 'polypeptide(L)'
;MFQEQYETVFEALLELFTVSDTSIQKSAFCEYIQKQEHKTLPKNQTVFREEFQRLQTLRPLYSADNYTTSRRKENLSKNFSKSVLANDNYRPYLMSYGRNRNDYINAVIVPGYPAESKLFVTQCLLVETVIDFWTMMIDHGSRIIVLLDPVNKGAPLWLEKKEYLQFDDFSIIKGNENLEKELQINVNHTKSKETISFNVFTAEDWTISIEPPSPEYMLDLLKRVQNCWEMQKCPITVVCSDGCSKSGLFVALKLSFGKNADR
;
A
#
# COMPACT_ATOMS: atom_id res chain seq x y z
N MET A 1 9.35 8.43 -29.19
CA MET A 1 9.76 9.77 -28.69
C MET A 1 8.80 10.89 -29.10
N PHE A 2 8.73 11.35 -30.37
CA PHE A 2 7.78 12.43 -30.73
C PHE A 2 6.30 12.03 -30.68
N GLN A 3 5.99 10.77 -31.04
CA GLN A 3 4.62 10.25 -31.00
C GLN A 3 4.08 10.14 -29.57
N GLU A 4 4.83 9.52 -28.67
CA GLU A 4 4.43 9.37 -27.25
C GLU A 4 4.26 10.73 -26.55
N GLN A 5 5.11 11.71 -26.89
CA GLN A 5 4.95 13.09 -26.39
C GLN A 5 3.66 13.74 -26.91
N TYR A 6 3.34 13.55 -28.19
CA TYR A 6 2.10 14.04 -28.78
C TYR A 6 0.86 13.38 -28.17
N GLU A 7 0.90 12.06 -27.98
CA GLU A 7 -0.14 11.30 -27.28
C GLU A 7 -0.33 11.80 -25.84
N THR A 8 0.77 11.98 -25.10
CA THR A 8 0.73 12.52 -23.72
C THR A 8 0.07 13.90 -23.65
N VAL A 9 0.39 14.80 -24.58
CA VAL A 9 -0.23 16.14 -24.63
C VAL A 9 -1.73 16.03 -24.91
N PHE A 10 -2.13 15.15 -25.83
CA PHE A 10 -3.54 14.93 -26.13
C PHE A 10 -4.29 14.34 -24.93
N GLU A 11 -3.71 13.36 -24.25
CA GLU A 11 -4.27 12.78 -23.02
C GLU A 11 -4.41 13.82 -21.90
N ALA A 12 -3.38 14.65 -21.68
CA ALA A 12 -3.43 15.71 -20.68
C ALA A 12 -4.50 16.77 -20.98
N LEU A 13 -4.67 17.14 -22.26
CA LEU A 13 -5.74 18.05 -22.67
C LEU A 13 -7.12 17.40 -22.52
N LEU A 14 -7.26 16.13 -22.91
CA LEU A 14 -8.49 15.39 -22.74
C LEU A 14 -8.88 15.33 -21.25
N GLU A 15 -7.93 15.05 -20.36
CA GLU A 15 -8.14 15.08 -18.91
C GLU A 15 -8.59 16.46 -18.44
N LEU A 16 -7.91 17.53 -18.86
CA LEU A 16 -8.25 18.91 -18.49
C LEU A 16 -9.68 19.31 -18.90
N PHE A 17 -10.16 18.85 -20.05
CA PHE A 17 -11.50 19.18 -20.54
C PHE A 17 -12.60 18.22 -20.06
N THR A 18 -12.25 17.00 -19.66
CA THR A 18 -13.21 15.98 -19.22
C THR A 18 -13.30 15.85 -17.71
N VAL A 19 -12.27 16.24 -16.97
CA VAL A 19 -12.19 16.17 -15.50
C VAL A 19 -12.26 17.58 -14.94
N SER A 20 -13.32 17.88 -14.19
CA SER A 20 -13.46 19.16 -13.51
C SER A 20 -12.51 19.22 -12.32
N ASP A 21 -11.98 20.40 -12.01
CA ASP A 21 -11.18 20.60 -10.80
C ASP A 21 -12.02 20.30 -9.55
N THR A 22 -11.67 19.22 -8.86
CA THR A 22 -12.30 18.78 -7.61
C THR A 22 -11.44 19.17 -6.39
N SER A 23 -10.44 20.02 -6.56
CA SER A 23 -9.61 20.49 -5.45
C SER A 23 -10.39 21.45 -4.55
N ILE A 24 -10.25 21.26 -3.23
CA ILE A 24 -10.93 22.07 -2.23
C ILE A 24 -9.86 22.66 -1.32
N GLN A 25 -9.88 23.98 -1.14
CA GLN A 25 -8.98 24.64 -0.20
C GLN A 25 -9.29 24.19 1.24
N LYS A 26 -8.24 23.97 2.03
CA LYS A 26 -8.36 23.53 3.43
C LYS A 26 -9.27 24.44 4.26
N SER A 27 -9.21 25.75 4.05
CA SER A 27 -10.05 26.76 4.72
C SER A 27 -11.55 26.60 4.40
N ALA A 28 -11.89 26.18 3.19
CA ALA A 28 -13.26 26.02 2.72
C ALA A 28 -13.80 24.59 2.92
N PHE A 29 -12.96 23.63 3.32
CA PHE A 29 -13.31 22.21 3.35
C PHE A 29 -14.49 21.92 4.31
N CYS A 30 -14.45 22.44 5.53
CA CYS A 30 -15.53 22.20 6.50
C CYS A 30 -16.87 22.76 6.03
N GLU A 31 -16.87 23.98 5.48
CA GLU A 31 -18.08 24.61 4.93
C GLU A 31 -18.62 23.82 3.73
N TYR A 32 -17.73 23.35 2.86
CA TYR A 32 -18.10 22.52 1.72
C TYR A 32 -18.80 21.23 2.17
N ILE A 33 -18.22 20.49 3.13
CA ILE A 33 -18.81 19.23 3.63
C ILE A 33 -20.17 19.48 4.27
N GLN A 34 -20.29 20.47 5.16
CA GLN A 34 -21.57 20.83 5.78
C GLN A 34 -22.65 21.15 4.73
N LYS A 35 -22.27 21.91 3.69
CA LYS A 35 -23.19 22.24 2.59
C LYS A 35 -23.67 21.00 1.83
N GLN A 36 -22.83 19.97 1.68
CA GLN A 36 -23.26 18.71 1.04
C GLN A 36 -24.16 17.88 1.96
N GLU A 37 -23.85 17.80 3.25
CA GLU A 37 -24.63 17.04 4.24
C GLU A 37 -26.03 17.62 4.46
N HIS A 38 -26.18 18.94 4.37
CA HIS A 38 -27.47 19.62 4.51
C HIS A 38 -28.41 19.43 3.31
N LYS A 39 -27.91 18.94 2.17
CA LYS A 39 -28.76 18.64 1.01
C LYS A 39 -29.54 17.35 1.26
N THR A 40 -30.87 17.45 1.26
CA THR A 40 -31.75 16.28 1.33
C THR A 40 -31.82 15.60 -0.03
N LEU A 41 -30.77 14.85 -0.38
CA LEU A 41 -30.70 14.08 -1.63
C LEU A 41 -30.94 12.59 -1.37
N PRO A 42 -31.54 11.86 -2.33
CA PRO A 42 -31.51 10.41 -2.33
C PRO A 42 -30.07 9.87 -2.20
N LYS A 43 -29.86 8.77 -1.46
CA LYS A 43 -28.52 8.17 -1.25
C LYS A 43 -27.78 7.81 -2.55
N ASN A 44 -28.49 7.67 -3.67
CA ASN A 44 -27.92 7.40 -4.98
C ASN A 44 -27.51 8.66 -5.77
N GLN A 45 -27.79 9.85 -5.26
CA GLN A 45 -27.59 11.15 -5.89
C GLN A 45 -26.75 12.09 -5.03
N THR A 46 -26.01 11.56 -4.05
CA THR A 46 -25.08 12.38 -3.27
C THR A 46 -23.85 12.70 -4.13
N VAL A 47 -23.28 13.89 -3.92
CA VAL A 47 -22.09 14.35 -4.66
C VAL A 47 -20.94 13.34 -4.54
N PHE A 48 -20.69 12.79 -3.34
CA PHE A 48 -19.65 11.77 -3.13
C PHE A 48 -19.85 10.52 -3.98
N ARG A 49 -21.11 10.11 -4.22
CA ARG A 49 -21.41 8.94 -5.03
C ARG A 49 -21.26 9.23 -6.53
N GLU A 50 -21.66 10.41 -6.97
CA GLU A 50 -21.45 10.86 -8.35
C GLU A 50 -19.94 10.97 -8.66
N GLU A 51 -19.16 11.55 -7.75
CA GLU A 51 -17.70 11.59 -7.86
C GLU A 51 -17.09 10.18 -7.88
N PHE A 52 -17.54 9.27 -7.01
CA PHE A 52 -17.08 7.88 -7.02
C PHE A 52 -17.42 7.15 -8.33
N GLN A 53 -18.63 7.36 -8.88
CA GLN A 53 -19.02 6.80 -10.18
C GLN A 53 -18.15 7.36 -11.31
N ARG A 54 -17.82 8.65 -11.27
CA ARG A 54 -16.90 9.26 -12.23
C ARG A 54 -15.49 8.68 -12.11
N LEU A 55 -14.99 8.42 -10.90
CA LEU A 55 -13.71 7.72 -10.72
C LEU A 55 -13.72 6.33 -11.37
N GLN A 56 -14.86 5.63 -11.35
CA GLN A 56 -15.00 4.34 -12.05
C GLN A 56 -14.91 4.48 -13.56
N THR A 57 -15.38 5.58 -14.15
CA THR A 57 -15.28 5.82 -15.60
C THR A 57 -13.90 6.33 -16.03
N LEU A 58 -13.18 7.02 -15.14
CA LEU A 58 -11.83 7.54 -15.40
C LEU A 58 -10.71 6.54 -15.10
N ARG A 59 -11.00 5.47 -14.36
CA ARG A 59 -9.99 4.46 -14.03
C ARG A 59 -9.36 3.89 -15.31
N PRO A 60 -8.02 3.82 -15.42
CA PRO A 60 -7.35 3.18 -16.54
C PRO A 60 -7.78 1.72 -16.69
N LEU A 61 -8.14 1.34 -17.92
CA LEU A 61 -8.42 -0.05 -18.28
C LEU A 61 -7.12 -0.75 -18.65
N TYR A 62 -6.73 -1.73 -17.84
CA TYR A 62 -5.57 -2.56 -18.11
C TYR A 62 -6.00 -3.85 -18.81
N SER A 63 -5.28 -4.19 -19.87
CA SER A 63 -5.50 -5.43 -20.62
C SER A 63 -4.87 -6.63 -19.90
N ALA A 64 -5.15 -7.85 -20.38
CA ALA A 64 -4.53 -9.05 -19.84
C ALA A 64 -2.99 -9.03 -19.98
N ASP A 65 -2.47 -8.32 -20.98
CA ASP A 65 -1.03 -8.20 -21.27
C ASP A 65 -0.29 -7.38 -20.20
N ASN A 66 -1.00 -6.57 -19.43
CA ASN A 66 -0.43 -5.84 -18.29
C ASN A 66 -0.27 -6.72 -17.03
N TYR A 67 -0.67 -8.00 -17.07
CA TYR A 67 -0.64 -8.93 -15.94
C TYR A 67 0.03 -10.26 -16.31
N THR A 68 0.91 -10.26 -17.31
CA THR A 68 1.53 -11.47 -17.83
C THR A 68 2.37 -12.17 -16.78
N THR A 69 3.17 -11.42 -16.00
CA THR A 69 4.05 -12.00 -14.97
C THR A 69 3.22 -12.63 -13.86
N SER A 70 2.20 -11.93 -13.36
CA SER A 70 1.29 -12.45 -12.34
C SER A 70 0.55 -13.72 -12.76
N ARG A 71 0.30 -13.89 -14.06
CA ARG A 71 -0.44 -15.03 -14.63
C ARG A 71 0.47 -16.21 -15.04
N ARG A 72 1.79 -16.10 -14.92
CA ARG A 72 2.70 -17.23 -15.17
C ARG A 72 2.38 -18.39 -14.22
N LYS A 73 2.49 -19.62 -14.72
CA LYS A 73 2.13 -20.85 -13.97
C LYS A 73 2.83 -20.93 -12.61
N GLU A 74 4.10 -20.55 -12.55
CA GLU A 74 4.93 -20.50 -11.34
C GLU A 74 4.51 -19.41 -10.31
N ASN A 75 3.75 -18.40 -10.74
CA ASN A 75 3.32 -17.28 -9.90
C ASN A 75 1.87 -17.39 -9.43
N LEU A 76 1.10 -18.35 -9.93
CA LEU A 76 -0.31 -18.51 -9.57
C LEU A 76 -0.51 -18.75 -8.07
N SER A 77 0.38 -19.51 -7.42
CA SER A 77 0.36 -19.77 -5.98
C SER A 77 0.88 -18.59 -5.13
N LYS A 78 1.47 -17.57 -5.77
CA LYS A 78 1.97 -16.36 -5.10
C LYS A 78 0.92 -15.26 -5.00
N ASN A 79 -0.28 -15.46 -5.56
CA ASN A 79 -1.38 -14.50 -5.53
C ASN A 79 -2.49 -14.98 -4.57
N PHE A 80 -2.89 -14.13 -3.63
CA PHE A 80 -3.98 -14.42 -2.68
C PHE A 80 -5.32 -14.57 -3.41
N SER A 81 -5.54 -13.78 -4.45
CA SER A 81 -6.71 -13.86 -5.33
C SER A 81 -6.31 -13.76 -6.80
N LYS A 82 -7.14 -14.36 -7.66
CA LYS A 82 -7.03 -14.20 -9.13
C LYS A 82 -7.59 -12.86 -9.63
N SER A 83 -8.35 -12.15 -8.80
CA SER A 83 -8.98 -10.86 -9.13
C SER A 83 -8.08 -9.66 -8.86
N VAL A 84 -7.10 -9.79 -7.96
CA VAL A 84 -6.18 -8.72 -7.56
C VAL A 84 -4.76 -9.16 -7.89
N LEU A 85 -4.23 -8.65 -9.01
CA LEU A 85 -2.92 -8.99 -9.55
C LEU A 85 -2.07 -7.73 -9.70
N ALA A 86 -0.76 -7.88 -9.50
CA ALA A 86 0.21 -6.83 -9.75
C ALA A 86 0.32 -6.55 -11.25
N ASN A 87 0.18 -5.27 -11.62
CA ASN A 87 0.39 -4.85 -13.00
C ASN A 87 1.90 -4.82 -13.30
N ASP A 88 2.31 -5.39 -14.43
CA ASP A 88 3.70 -5.50 -14.87
C ASP A 88 4.43 -4.14 -14.92
N ASN A 89 3.71 -3.05 -15.19
CA ASN A 89 4.26 -1.70 -15.25
C ASN A 89 4.56 -1.09 -13.88
N TYR A 90 3.93 -1.60 -12.81
CA TYR A 90 4.00 -1.01 -11.47
C TYR A 90 4.52 -1.98 -10.41
N ARG A 91 4.78 -3.24 -10.75
CA ARG A 91 5.29 -4.20 -9.77
C ARG A 91 6.75 -3.92 -9.38
N PRO A 92 7.14 -4.18 -8.13
CA PRO A 92 8.56 -4.27 -7.80
C PRO A 92 9.17 -5.54 -8.40
N TYR A 93 10.43 -5.41 -8.80
CA TYR A 93 11.27 -6.55 -9.19
C TYR A 93 12.07 -6.99 -7.98
N LEU A 94 12.06 -8.28 -7.69
CA LEU A 94 13.02 -8.87 -6.75
C LEU A 94 14.36 -8.98 -7.47
N MET A 95 15.41 -8.41 -6.90
CA MET A 95 16.76 -8.36 -7.47
C MET A 95 17.67 -9.42 -6.87
N SER A 96 17.44 -9.78 -5.59
CA SER A 96 18.25 -10.75 -4.85
C SER A 96 17.53 -12.08 -4.57
N TYR A 97 16.60 -12.48 -5.44
CA TYR A 97 15.84 -13.74 -5.26
C TYR A 97 16.75 -14.99 -5.29
N GLY A 98 16.43 -15.95 -4.42
CA GLY A 98 17.19 -17.19 -4.27
C GLY A 98 16.96 -18.23 -5.37
N ARG A 99 17.65 -19.38 -5.27
CA ARG A 99 17.47 -20.50 -6.20
C ARG A 99 16.02 -20.98 -6.18
N ASN A 100 15.47 -21.30 -7.35
CA ASN A 100 14.07 -21.73 -7.55
C ASN A 100 13.00 -20.68 -7.22
N ARG A 101 13.40 -19.42 -7.01
CA ARG A 101 12.50 -18.26 -6.97
C ARG A 101 12.72 -17.42 -8.23
N ASN A 102 11.89 -16.40 -8.41
CA ASN A 102 11.91 -15.49 -9.55
C ASN A 102 11.75 -14.05 -9.06
N ASP A 103 11.69 -13.11 -9.99
CA ASP A 103 11.62 -11.66 -9.73
C ASP A 103 10.22 -11.18 -9.29
N TYR A 104 9.29 -12.09 -9.00
CA TYR A 104 7.87 -11.78 -8.80
C TYR A 104 7.40 -11.87 -7.34
N ILE A 105 6.70 -10.82 -6.92
CA ILE A 105 5.80 -10.77 -5.76
C ILE A 105 4.54 -9.99 -6.17
N ASN A 106 3.38 -10.36 -5.63
CA ASN A 106 2.14 -9.62 -5.88
C ASN A 106 2.10 -8.32 -5.05
N ALA A 107 2.82 -7.31 -5.53
CA ALA A 107 2.85 -5.98 -4.97
C ALA A 107 2.88 -4.93 -6.09
N VAL A 108 2.51 -3.69 -5.79
CA VAL A 108 2.63 -2.55 -6.70
C VAL A 108 3.29 -1.37 -6.01
N ILE A 109 4.02 -0.58 -6.78
CA ILE A 109 4.66 0.66 -6.37
C ILE A 109 3.68 1.80 -6.63
N VAL A 110 3.33 2.51 -5.57
CA VAL A 110 2.54 3.74 -5.64
C VAL A 110 3.48 4.94 -5.41
N PRO A 111 3.53 5.91 -6.33
CA PRO A 111 4.31 7.13 -6.14
C PRO A 111 3.88 7.86 -4.87
N GLY A 112 4.86 8.26 -4.07
CA GLY A 112 4.66 9.11 -2.89
C GLY A 112 4.84 10.59 -3.19
N TYR A 113 4.50 11.44 -2.23
CA TYR A 113 4.84 12.86 -2.22
C TYR A 113 5.43 13.26 -0.85
N PRO A 114 6.73 13.61 -0.76
CA PRO A 114 7.72 13.69 -1.84
C PRO A 114 8.11 12.30 -2.38
N ALA A 115 8.87 12.21 -3.47
CA ALA A 115 9.13 10.94 -4.19
C ALA A 115 9.77 9.85 -3.30
N GLU A 116 10.52 10.24 -2.27
CA GLU A 116 11.14 9.39 -1.26
C GLU A 116 10.10 8.68 -0.37
N SER A 117 8.85 9.15 -0.36
CA SER A 117 7.72 8.51 0.33
C SER A 117 6.99 7.48 -0.53
N LYS A 118 7.66 6.91 -1.56
CA LYS A 118 7.08 5.83 -2.38
C LYS A 118 6.53 4.72 -1.49
N LEU A 119 5.36 4.20 -1.88
CA LEU A 119 4.67 3.16 -1.13
C LEU A 119 4.70 1.85 -1.92
N PHE A 120 4.93 0.75 -1.24
CA PHE A 120 4.66 -0.58 -1.76
C PHE A 120 3.31 -1.02 -1.20
N VAL A 121 2.40 -1.46 -2.06
CA VAL A 121 1.11 -2.01 -1.65
C VAL A 121 1.11 -3.49 -2.00
N THR A 122 0.87 -4.33 -1.01
CA THR A 122 0.88 -5.78 -1.18
C THR A 122 -0.24 -6.46 -0.39
N GLN A 123 -0.55 -7.67 -0.82
CA GLN A 123 -1.51 -8.57 -0.16
C GLN A 123 -0.93 -9.14 1.14
N CYS A 124 -1.79 -9.79 1.92
CA CYS A 124 -1.32 -10.66 2.99
C CYS A 124 -0.42 -11.76 2.42
N LEU A 125 0.66 -12.01 3.14
CA LEU A 125 1.72 -12.89 2.67
C LEU A 125 1.21 -14.34 2.63
N LEU A 126 1.70 -15.12 1.67
CA LEU A 126 1.42 -16.55 1.61
C LEU A 126 2.67 -17.30 2.09
N VAL A 127 2.52 -18.58 2.42
CA VAL A 127 3.66 -19.44 2.77
C VAL A 127 4.72 -19.38 1.67
N GLU A 128 4.26 -19.36 0.41
CA GLU A 128 5.11 -19.28 -0.77
C GLU A 128 5.85 -17.93 -0.92
N THR A 129 5.31 -16.84 -0.37
CA THR A 129 5.79 -15.47 -0.61
C THR A 129 6.47 -14.84 0.61
N VAL A 130 6.66 -15.56 1.72
CA VAL A 130 7.32 -15.02 2.92
C VAL A 130 8.72 -14.52 2.60
N ILE A 131 9.51 -15.33 1.90
CA ILE A 131 10.88 -15.01 1.51
C ILE A 131 10.87 -13.89 0.46
N ASP A 132 9.99 -13.97 -0.55
CA ASP A 132 9.83 -12.93 -1.58
C ASP A 132 9.53 -11.56 -0.97
N PHE A 133 8.73 -11.50 0.10
CA PHE A 133 8.43 -10.27 0.79
C PHE A 133 9.66 -9.67 1.46
N TRP A 134 10.43 -10.45 2.22
CA TRP A 134 11.64 -9.93 2.85
C TRP A 134 12.70 -9.54 1.82
N THR A 135 12.83 -10.31 0.74
CA THR A 135 13.65 -9.93 -0.42
C THR A 135 13.20 -8.57 -0.98
N MET A 136 11.90 -8.35 -1.20
CA MET A 136 11.37 -7.06 -1.66
C MET A 136 11.72 -5.92 -0.69
N MET A 137 11.50 -6.13 0.61
CA MET A 137 11.77 -5.14 1.64
C MET A 137 13.25 -4.72 1.67
N ILE A 138 14.16 -5.69 1.50
CA ILE A 138 15.60 -5.46 1.48
C ILE A 138 16.02 -4.79 0.17
N ASP A 139 15.67 -5.35 -0.98
CA ASP A 139 16.05 -4.87 -2.32
C ASP A 139 15.61 -3.43 -2.56
N HIS A 140 14.44 -3.06 -2.04
CA HIS A 140 13.87 -1.73 -2.22
C HIS A 140 14.10 -0.78 -1.04
N GLY A 141 14.85 -1.21 -0.02
CA GLY A 141 15.19 -0.40 1.15
C GLY A 141 13.99 0.03 2.00
N SER A 142 12.84 -0.66 1.89
CA SER A 142 11.69 -0.37 2.75
C SER A 142 11.99 -0.86 4.17
N ARG A 143 11.71 -0.04 5.18
CA ARG A 143 11.90 -0.37 6.60
C ARG A 143 10.64 -0.18 7.44
N ILE A 144 9.62 0.47 6.89
CA ILE A 144 8.35 0.75 7.56
C ILE A 144 7.26 -0.13 6.97
N ILE A 145 6.56 -0.87 7.82
CA ILE A 145 5.44 -1.74 7.44
C ILE A 145 4.17 -1.24 8.12
N VAL A 146 3.10 -1.06 7.34
CA VAL A 146 1.76 -0.77 7.84
C VAL A 146 0.88 -1.99 7.59
N LEU A 147 0.50 -2.68 8.65
CA LEU A 147 -0.30 -3.90 8.61
C LEU A 147 -1.74 -3.59 9.00
N LEU A 148 -2.62 -3.54 8.00
CA LEU A 148 -4.03 -3.19 8.18
C LEU A 148 -4.91 -4.41 8.48
N ASP A 149 -4.44 -5.61 8.13
CA ASP A 149 -5.05 -6.90 8.44
C ASP A 149 -3.97 -7.88 8.94
N PRO A 150 -3.82 -8.11 10.26
CA PRO A 150 -2.90 -9.08 10.82
C PRO A 150 -3.38 -10.53 10.59
N VAL A 151 -4.67 -10.72 10.25
CA VAL A 151 -5.25 -12.05 10.08
C VAL A 151 -4.64 -12.72 8.85
N ASN A 152 -3.70 -13.62 9.13
CA ASN A 152 -3.21 -14.58 8.18
C ASN A 152 -3.25 -15.98 8.78
N LYS A 153 -4.22 -16.78 8.36
CA LYS A 153 -4.38 -18.17 8.82
C LYS A 153 -3.33 -19.13 8.23
N GLY A 154 -2.50 -18.69 7.28
CA GLY A 154 -1.61 -19.57 6.50
C GLY A 154 -0.11 -19.26 6.63
N ALA A 155 0.31 -17.99 6.74
CA ALA A 155 1.72 -17.62 6.84
C ALA A 155 1.96 -16.75 8.09
N PRO A 156 2.41 -17.36 9.21
CA PRO A 156 2.68 -16.63 10.43
C PRO A 156 3.99 -15.87 10.28
N LEU A 157 3.98 -14.75 9.55
CA LEU A 157 5.09 -13.78 9.63
C LEU A 157 5.04 -12.97 10.91
N TRP A 158 3.89 -12.95 11.56
CA TRP A 158 3.64 -12.06 12.68
C TRP A 158 3.85 -12.81 13.98
N LEU A 159 4.64 -12.20 14.83
CA LEU A 159 5.15 -12.72 16.10
C LEU A 159 4.07 -12.73 17.20
N GLU A 160 2.78 -12.81 16.85
CA GLU A 160 1.65 -12.75 17.79
C GLU A 160 1.82 -13.72 18.97
N LYS A 161 2.57 -14.82 18.79
CA LYS A 161 2.83 -15.82 19.83
C LYS A 161 4.28 -16.34 19.90
N LYS A 162 5.18 -15.86 19.04
CA LYS A 162 6.55 -16.38 18.95
C LYS A 162 7.52 -15.22 18.98
N GLU A 163 8.63 -15.37 19.69
CA GLU A 163 9.71 -14.37 19.69
C GLU A 163 10.65 -14.54 18.49
N TYR A 164 10.57 -15.68 17.79
CA TYR A 164 11.47 -16.06 16.72
C TYR A 164 10.74 -16.87 15.63
N LEU A 165 11.05 -16.57 14.38
CA LEU A 165 10.61 -17.29 13.19
C LEU A 165 11.79 -17.52 12.24
N GLN A 166 11.89 -18.69 11.63
CA GLN A 166 12.90 -19.01 10.62
C GLN A 166 12.24 -19.40 9.30
N PHE A 167 12.71 -18.79 8.22
CA PHE A 167 12.27 -19.03 6.84
C PHE A 167 13.48 -19.11 5.92
N ASP A 168 13.95 -20.32 5.63
CA ASP A 168 15.11 -20.54 4.75
C ASP A 168 16.31 -19.68 5.18
N ASP A 169 16.75 -18.73 4.35
CA ASP A 169 17.85 -17.80 4.65
C ASP A 169 17.48 -16.62 5.56
N PHE A 170 16.24 -16.52 6.01
CA PHE A 170 15.76 -15.41 6.85
C PHE A 170 15.38 -15.87 8.26
N SER A 171 15.78 -15.09 9.25
CA SER A 171 15.31 -15.24 10.63
C SER A 171 14.68 -13.94 11.12
N ILE A 172 13.47 -13.98 11.65
CA ILE A 172 12.74 -12.82 12.16
C ILE A 172 12.71 -12.92 13.68
N ILE A 173 13.16 -11.88 14.37
CA ILE A 173 13.19 -11.79 15.82
C ILE A 173 12.28 -10.64 16.25
N LYS A 174 11.39 -10.91 17.22
CA LYS A 174 10.58 -9.87 17.87
C LYS A 174 11.50 -8.92 18.64
N GLY A 175 11.46 -7.64 18.30
CA GLY A 175 12.12 -6.59 19.05
C GLY A 175 11.18 -5.96 20.07
N ASN A 176 11.45 -4.70 20.39
CA ASN A 176 10.65 -3.94 21.35
C ASN A 176 9.31 -3.54 20.73
N GLU A 177 8.28 -3.56 21.57
CA GLU A 177 6.97 -3.02 21.27
C GLU A 177 6.76 -1.80 22.16
N ASN A 178 6.54 -0.63 21.56
CA ASN A 178 6.34 0.59 22.35
C ASN A 178 4.88 0.74 22.79
N LEU A 179 4.62 1.71 23.67
CA LEU A 179 3.27 2.00 24.19
C LEU A 179 2.29 2.43 23.09
N GLU A 180 2.80 2.84 21.93
CA GLU A 180 2.03 3.27 20.77
C GLU A 180 1.76 2.13 19.77
N LYS A 181 1.94 0.87 20.18
CA LYS A 181 1.75 -0.34 19.36
C LYS A 181 2.61 -0.37 18.09
N GLU A 182 3.75 0.31 18.10
CA GLU A 182 4.79 0.13 17.10
C GLU A 182 5.67 -1.04 17.53
N LEU A 183 5.71 -2.06 16.69
CA LEU A 183 6.54 -3.22 16.90
C LEU A 183 7.82 -3.11 16.07
N GLN A 184 8.96 -3.12 16.74
CA GLN A 184 10.24 -3.30 16.08
C GLN A 184 10.49 -4.79 15.86
N ILE A 185 10.96 -5.15 14.66
CA ILE A 185 11.40 -6.50 14.34
C ILE A 185 12.77 -6.46 13.68
N ASN A 186 13.57 -7.49 13.94
CA ASN A 186 14.89 -7.63 13.31
C ASN A 186 14.87 -8.84 12.39
N VAL A 187 15.23 -8.63 11.13
CA VAL A 187 15.35 -9.69 10.14
C VAL A 187 16.82 -9.90 9.84
N ASN A 188 17.31 -11.10 10.14
CA ASN A 188 18.65 -11.51 9.80
C ASN A 188 18.60 -12.31 8.50
N HIS A 189 19.46 -11.93 7.55
CA HIS A 189 19.70 -12.72 6.37
C HIS A 189 20.96 -13.57 6.59
N THR A 190 20.80 -14.87 6.72
CA THR A 190 21.87 -15.81 7.14
C THR A 190 23.04 -15.84 6.17
N LYS A 191 22.78 -15.64 4.87
CA LYS A 191 23.81 -15.60 3.82
C LYS A 191 24.65 -14.33 3.84
N SER A 192 24.03 -13.15 3.94
CA SER A 192 24.78 -11.89 4.01
C SER A 192 25.29 -11.58 5.42
N LYS A 193 24.80 -12.29 6.44
CA LYS A 193 25.03 -12.01 7.87
C LYS A 193 24.64 -10.58 8.25
N GLU A 194 23.68 -10.02 7.53
CA GLU A 194 23.15 -8.69 7.79
C GLU A 194 21.89 -8.80 8.66
N THR A 195 21.81 -7.93 9.66
CA THR A 195 20.62 -7.75 10.49
C THR A 195 20.00 -6.40 10.15
N ILE A 196 18.74 -6.43 9.74
CA ILE A 196 18.01 -5.24 9.34
C ILE A 196 16.82 -5.07 10.27
N SER A 197 16.64 -3.85 10.79
CA SER A 197 15.51 -3.51 11.66
C SER A 197 14.36 -2.90 10.87
N PHE A 198 13.13 -3.26 11.25
CA PHE A 198 11.90 -2.77 10.64
C PHE A 198 10.93 -2.30 11.72
N ASN A 199 10.13 -1.30 11.38
CA ASN A 199 9.08 -0.74 12.23
C ASN A 199 7.73 -1.16 11.66
N VAL A 200 6.94 -1.87 12.46
CA VAL A 200 5.63 -2.40 12.07
C VAL A 200 4.55 -1.66 12.85
N PHE A 201 3.62 -1.07 12.11
CA PHE A 201 2.43 -0.40 12.64
C PHE A 201 1.21 -1.25 12.34
N THR A 202 0.51 -1.73 13.36
CA THR A 202 -0.70 -2.53 13.21
C THR A 202 -1.96 -1.68 13.38
N ALA A 203 -2.99 -2.00 12.61
CA ALA A 203 -4.32 -1.40 12.74
C ALA A 203 -5.32 -2.38 13.37
N GLU A 204 -5.04 -2.90 14.58
CA GLU A 204 -5.78 -3.98 15.25
C GLU A 204 -7.31 -3.81 15.28
N ASP A 205 -7.79 -2.58 15.45
CA ASP A 205 -9.22 -2.29 15.53
C ASP A 205 -9.92 -2.28 14.15
N TRP A 206 -9.15 -2.22 13.06
CA TRP A 206 -9.67 -2.29 11.70
C TRP A 206 -9.81 -3.73 11.19
N THR A 207 -9.24 -4.70 11.90
CA THR A 207 -8.98 -6.06 11.37
C THR A 207 -10.22 -6.92 11.24
N ILE A 208 -11.27 -6.58 11.99
CA ILE A 208 -12.54 -7.33 12.06
C ILE A 208 -13.61 -6.69 11.18
N SER A 209 -13.50 -5.38 10.90
CA SER A 209 -14.52 -4.62 10.16
C SER A 209 -14.15 -4.42 8.70
N ILE A 210 -15.19 -4.38 7.85
CA ILE A 210 -15.10 -3.88 6.47
C ILE A 210 -15.09 -2.34 6.48
N GLU A 211 -15.72 -1.73 7.46
CA GLU A 211 -15.79 -0.28 7.62
C GLU A 211 -14.47 0.27 8.15
N PRO A 212 -14.08 1.49 7.73
CA PRO A 212 -12.92 2.16 8.32
C PRO A 212 -13.10 2.37 9.82
N PRO A 213 -12.01 2.35 10.61
CA PRO A 213 -12.07 2.64 12.04
C PRO A 213 -12.36 4.13 12.25
N SER A 214 -12.47 4.55 13.52
CA SER A 214 -12.80 5.95 13.80
C SER A 214 -11.76 6.90 13.18
N PRO A 215 -12.17 8.11 12.74
CA PRO A 215 -11.25 9.09 12.18
C PRO A 215 -10.05 9.38 13.08
N GLU A 216 -10.26 9.44 14.40
CA GLU A 216 -9.19 9.67 15.38
C GLU A 216 -8.14 8.56 15.34
N TYR A 217 -8.57 7.30 15.26
CA TYR A 217 -7.68 6.16 15.17
C TYR A 217 -6.86 6.17 13.87
N MET A 218 -7.51 6.46 12.73
CA MET A 218 -6.82 6.58 11.44
C MET A 218 -5.80 7.71 11.44
N LEU A 219 -6.16 8.86 12.02
CA LEU A 219 -5.27 10.01 12.13
C LEU A 219 -4.06 9.71 13.03
N ASP A 220 -4.28 9.00 14.14
CA ASP A 220 -3.20 8.55 15.02
C ASP A 220 -2.23 7.61 14.29
N LEU A 221 -2.74 6.57 13.62
CA LEU A 221 -1.92 5.66 12.82
C LEU A 221 -1.11 6.40 11.74
N LEU A 222 -1.73 7.32 11.01
CA LEU A 222 -1.06 8.13 9.99
C LEU A 222 0.04 9.00 10.59
N LYS A 223 -0.19 9.61 11.75
CA LYS A 223 0.82 10.42 12.46
C LYS A 223 2.01 9.57 12.89
N ARG A 224 1.79 8.41 13.51
CA ARG A 224 2.86 7.50 13.95
C ARG A 224 3.72 7.03 12.76
N VAL A 225 3.08 6.61 11.67
CA VAL A 225 3.77 6.22 10.43
C VAL A 225 4.54 7.40 9.82
N GLN A 226 3.95 8.60 9.81
CA GLN A 226 4.60 9.80 9.30
C GLN A 226 5.84 10.18 10.13
N ASN A 227 5.76 10.17 11.46
CA ASN A 227 6.88 10.45 12.35
C ASN A 227 8.03 9.47 12.12
N CYS A 228 7.72 8.17 11.99
CA CYS A 228 8.71 7.15 11.68
C CYS A 228 9.36 7.39 10.30
N TRP A 229 8.55 7.72 9.29
CA TRP A 229 9.05 8.07 7.95
C TRP A 229 9.94 9.32 7.97
N GLU A 230 9.64 10.33 8.78
CA GLU A 230 10.47 11.53 8.90
C GLU A 230 11.86 11.24 9.45
N MET A 231 11.99 10.23 10.33
CA MET A 231 13.28 9.79 10.85
C MET A 231 14.06 8.91 9.87
N GLN A 232 13.38 8.06 9.10
CA GLN A 232 14.05 7.04 8.26
C GLN A 232 14.17 7.42 6.78
N LYS A 233 13.28 8.29 6.29
CA LYS A 233 13.19 8.72 4.88
C LYS A 233 13.28 7.55 3.89
N CYS A 234 12.59 6.45 4.20
CA CYS A 234 12.58 5.22 3.41
C CYS A 234 11.17 4.87 2.92
N PRO A 235 11.03 3.97 1.94
CA PRO A 235 9.73 3.54 1.45
C PRO A 235 8.85 2.87 2.51
N ILE A 236 7.55 3.06 2.40
CA ILE A 236 6.54 2.46 3.29
C ILE A 236 5.89 1.28 2.58
N THR A 237 5.79 0.12 3.24
CA THR A 237 5.07 -1.04 2.71
C THR A 237 3.74 -1.22 3.43
N VAL A 238 2.63 -1.11 2.69
CA VAL A 238 1.26 -1.23 3.20
C VAL A 238 0.70 -2.60 2.83
N VAL A 239 0.27 -3.34 3.85
CA VAL A 239 -0.23 -4.70 3.75
C VAL A 239 -1.66 -4.76 4.25
N CYS A 240 -2.57 -5.30 3.44
CA CYS A 240 -3.89 -5.73 3.88
C CYS A 240 -4.24 -7.08 3.25
N SER A 241 -5.37 -7.67 3.61
CA SER A 241 -5.80 -9.00 3.16
C SER A 241 -5.63 -9.23 1.65
N ASP A 242 -6.21 -8.37 0.83
CA ASP A 242 -6.18 -8.47 -0.64
C ASP A 242 -5.13 -7.56 -1.31
N GLY A 243 -4.50 -6.66 -0.55
CA GLY A 243 -3.59 -5.66 -1.09
C GLY A 243 -4.29 -4.57 -1.92
N CYS A 244 -5.59 -4.36 -1.74
CA CYS A 244 -6.38 -3.40 -2.51
C CYS A 244 -7.31 -2.58 -1.63
N SER A 245 -8.18 -3.23 -0.84
CA SER A 245 -9.32 -2.59 -0.20
C SER A 245 -8.90 -1.59 0.89
N LYS A 246 -8.35 -2.08 2.01
CA LYS A 246 -7.91 -1.22 3.12
C LYS A 246 -6.63 -0.45 2.78
N SER A 247 -5.72 -1.10 2.04
CA SER A 247 -4.51 -0.44 1.55
C SER A 247 -4.82 0.78 0.69
N GLY A 248 -5.81 0.69 -0.21
CA GLY A 248 -6.22 1.82 -1.06
C GLY A 248 -6.69 3.02 -0.25
N LEU A 249 -7.50 2.79 0.79
CA LEU A 249 -7.94 3.86 1.69
C LEU A 249 -6.77 4.48 2.47
N PHE A 250 -5.90 3.66 3.06
CA PHE A 250 -4.74 4.16 3.80
C PHE A 250 -3.82 5.01 2.90
N VAL A 251 -3.51 4.51 1.70
CA VAL A 251 -2.68 5.21 0.71
C VAL A 251 -3.32 6.53 0.29
N ALA A 252 -4.62 6.53 0.00
CA ALA A 252 -5.35 7.75 -0.37
C ALA A 252 -5.29 8.81 0.74
N LEU A 253 -5.48 8.41 2.00
CA LEU A 253 -5.37 9.30 3.15
C LEU A 253 -3.93 9.80 3.31
N LYS A 254 -2.94 8.91 3.29
CA LYS A 254 -1.52 9.27 3.43
C LYS A 254 -1.08 10.30 2.39
N LEU A 255 -1.49 10.13 1.13
CA LEU A 255 -1.19 11.07 0.04
C LEU A 255 -1.92 12.40 0.22
N SER A 256 -3.18 12.38 0.68
CA SER A 256 -3.96 13.59 0.94
C SER A 256 -3.37 14.43 2.08
N PHE A 257 -2.89 13.78 3.15
CA PHE A 257 -2.23 14.49 4.26
C PHE A 257 -0.80 14.93 3.91
N GLY A 258 -0.07 14.17 3.09
CA GLY A 258 1.28 14.53 2.65
C GLY A 258 1.34 15.81 1.80
N LYS A 259 0.32 16.08 0.98
CA LYS A 259 0.24 17.29 0.15
C LYS A 259 0.02 18.59 0.93
N ASN A 260 -0.50 18.52 2.16
CA ASN A 260 -0.90 19.68 2.95
C ASN A 260 0.20 20.24 3.87
N ALA A 261 1.42 19.68 3.86
CA ALA A 261 2.54 20.25 4.60
C ALA A 261 3.12 21.50 3.92
N ASP A 262 2.91 21.68 2.61
CA ASP A 262 3.52 22.75 1.81
C ASP A 262 2.50 23.76 1.23
N ARG A 263 1.22 23.71 1.63
CA ARG A 263 0.16 24.65 1.17
C ARG A 263 -0.77 25.12 2.29
#